data_AF-A0A316WAJ6-F1
#
_entry.id   AF-A0A316WAJ6-F1
#
_cell.length_a   1.000
_cell.length_b   1.000
_cell.length_c   1.000
_cell.angle_alpha   90.00
_cell.angle_beta   90.00
_cell.angle_gamma   90.00
#
_symmetry.space_group_name_H-M   'P 1'
#
loop_
_entity.id
_entity.type
_entity.pdbx_description
1 polymer ?
#
loop_
_entity_poly.entity_id
_entity_poly.type
_entity_poly.pdbx_seq_one_letter_code
_entity_poly.pdbx_strand_id
1 'polypeptide(L)'
;MTGELASIQLKSRKVIPWTIEDYYSISNVDIANSNYWHQFSVPVFIFLTDIDNKELYFLSVSSYIRKNYSEFLKQQTFNYKFYKNNRFKVISGINTFKSIYEMEINRPQFENELMFFLSNLKHFEDFQIEHDGRDFHLGVEDEDLIYFEAMHRNYIFLCNYLNIENLIPSIKDLKRISRSKFKGNTHYELYEHDLTEWVGSFQNLTVEIKHKLKNVVKEDLSYWLSVNTTLLNYVLNL
;
A
#
# COMPACT_ATOMS: atom_id res chain seq x y z
N MET A 1 -19.08 15.49 5.25
CA MET A 1 -18.79 14.95 3.91
C MET A 1 -17.30 15.09 3.69
N THR A 2 -16.57 14.00 3.42
CA THR A 2 -15.09 14.01 3.21
C THR A 2 -14.70 14.32 1.77
N GLY A 3 -15.66 14.33 0.82
CA GLY A 3 -15.39 14.55 -0.62
C GLY A 3 -14.92 13.30 -1.37
N GLU A 4 -14.65 12.21 -0.64
CA GLU A 4 -14.26 10.91 -1.18
C GLU A 4 -15.42 10.23 -1.91
N LEU A 5 -15.13 9.75 -3.12
CA LEU A 5 -16.09 9.09 -3.99
C LEU A 5 -15.65 7.66 -4.28
N ALA A 6 -16.62 6.74 -4.32
CA ALA A 6 -16.47 5.38 -4.78
C ALA A 6 -17.66 5.03 -5.68
N SER A 7 -17.43 4.25 -6.74
CA SER A 7 -18.50 3.74 -7.59
C SER A 7 -18.91 2.35 -7.12
N ILE A 8 -20.21 2.15 -6.92
CA ILE A 8 -20.76 0.89 -6.43
C ILE A 8 -21.64 0.29 -7.52
N GLN A 9 -21.27 -0.90 -7.99
CA GLN A 9 -22.11 -1.73 -8.82
C GLN A 9 -22.84 -2.76 -7.95
N LEU A 10 -24.14 -2.60 -7.80
CA LEU A 10 -24.96 -3.50 -7.00
C LEU A 10 -25.48 -4.67 -7.84
N LYS A 11 -25.28 -5.88 -7.34
CA LYS A 11 -25.80 -7.13 -7.89
C LYS A 11 -26.52 -7.89 -6.78
N SER A 12 -27.64 -8.53 -7.11
CA SER A 12 -28.48 -9.20 -6.13
C SER A 12 -28.95 -10.56 -6.63
N ARG A 13 -29.12 -11.51 -5.70
CA ARG A 13 -29.80 -12.80 -5.91
C ARG A 13 -30.70 -13.11 -4.73
N LYS A 14 -31.75 -13.89 -4.97
CA LYS A 14 -32.60 -14.41 -3.88
C LYS A 14 -31.77 -15.23 -2.89
N VAL A 15 -31.08 -16.25 -3.40
CA VAL A 15 -30.07 -17.05 -2.70
C VAL A 15 -28.85 -17.17 -3.62
N ILE A 16 -27.65 -17.00 -3.07
CA ILE A 16 -26.41 -17.20 -3.83
C ILE A 16 -26.12 -18.70 -3.96
N PRO A 17 -26.01 -19.24 -5.19
CA PRO A 17 -25.69 -20.65 -5.40
C PRO A 17 -24.18 -20.88 -5.24
N TRP A 18 -23.72 -20.96 -3.99
CA TRP A 18 -22.33 -21.27 -3.66
C TRP A 18 -21.93 -22.64 -4.22
N THR A 19 -20.72 -22.73 -4.76
CA THR A 19 -20.11 -24.01 -5.15
C THR A 19 -19.66 -24.80 -3.92
N ILE A 20 -19.24 -26.05 -4.12
CA ILE A 20 -18.66 -26.90 -3.06
C ILE A 20 -17.38 -26.28 -2.47
N GLU A 21 -16.67 -25.47 -3.26
CA GLU A 21 -15.48 -24.72 -2.85
C GLU A 21 -15.84 -23.33 -2.25
N ASP A 22 -17.08 -23.12 -1.83
CA ASP A 22 -17.55 -21.90 -1.16
C ASP A 22 -17.30 -20.60 -1.95
N TYR A 23 -17.47 -20.65 -3.28
CA TYR A 23 -17.41 -19.46 -4.12
C TYR A 23 -18.62 -19.32 -5.06
N TYR A 24 -18.81 -18.11 -5.59
CA TYR A 24 -19.79 -17.79 -6.61
C TYR A 24 -19.18 -16.82 -7.62
N SER A 25 -19.40 -17.05 -8.92
CA SER A 25 -18.88 -16.18 -9.98
C SER A 25 -20.00 -15.41 -10.66
N ILE A 26 -19.81 -14.10 -10.78
CA ILE A 26 -20.51 -13.29 -11.78
C ILE A 26 -19.79 -13.54 -13.11
N SER A 27 -20.35 -14.45 -13.90
CA SER A 27 -19.75 -14.90 -15.14
C SER A 27 -20.17 -14.06 -16.35
N ASN A 28 -19.37 -14.12 -17.41
CA ASN A 28 -19.65 -13.50 -18.71
C ASN A 28 -19.84 -11.98 -18.63
N VAL A 29 -19.08 -11.30 -17.77
CA VAL A 29 -19.05 -9.84 -17.81
C VAL A 29 -18.30 -9.42 -19.07
N ASP A 30 -18.96 -8.63 -19.91
CA ASP A 30 -18.35 -8.02 -21.09
C ASP A 30 -17.07 -7.28 -20.69
N ILE A 31 -15.96 -7.56 -21.40
CA ILE A 31 -14.68 -6.90 -21.15
C ILE A 31 -14.79 -5.38 -21.28
N ALA A 32 -15.69 -4.86 -22.12
CA ALA A 32 -15.91 -3.41 -22.21
C ALA A 32 -16.32 -2.80 -20.86
N ASN A 33 -17.15 -3.51 -20.08
CA ASN A 33 -17.53 -3.07 -18.74
C ASN A 33 -16.35 -3.15 -17.76
N SER A 34 -15.59 -4.23 -17.82
CA SER A 34 -14.40 -4.41 -16.97
C SER A 34 -13.33 -3.35 -17.26
N ASN A 35 -13.09 -3.04 -18.54
CA ASN A 35 -12.19 -1.98 -18.99
C ASN A 35 -12.67 -0.60 -18.50
N TYR A 36 -13.96 -0.31 -18.66
CA TYR A 36 -14.56 0.94 -18.17
C TYR A 36 -14.41 1.08 -16.65
N TRP A 37 -14.72 0.04 -15.88
CA TRP A 37 -14.56 0.08 -14.43
C TRP A 37 -13.10 0.20 -13.98
N HIS A 38 -12.18 -0.44 -14.69
CA HIS A 38 -10.76 -0.40 -14.36
C HIS A 38 -10.13 0.97 -14.59
N GLN A 39 -10.57 1.68 -15.64
CA GLN A 39 -10.09 3.02 -16.01
C GLN A 39 -10.87 4.15 -15.33
N PHE A 40 -11.85 3.81 -14.48
CA PHE A 40 -12.67 4.80 -13.82
C PHE A 40 -11.83 5.60 -12.81
N SER A 41 -12.08 6.91 -12.73
CA SER A 41 -11.26 7.83 -11.91
C SER A 41 -11.42 7.63 -10.40
N VAL A 42 -12.46 6.91 -9.98
CA VAL A 42 -12.71 6.55 -8.58
C VAL A 42 -12.77 5.05 -8.44
N PRO A 43 -12.37 4.48 -7.28
CA PRO A 43 -12.42 3.04 -7.05
C PRO A 43 -13.82 2.47 -7.30
N VAL A 44 -13.90 1.41 -8.12
CA VAL A 44 -15.14 0.70 -8.43
C VAL A 44 -15.21 -0.60 -7.62
N PHE A 45 -16.36 -0.80 -6.98
CA PHE A 45 -16.64 -2.01 -6.20
C PHE A 45 -17.87 -2.72 -6.74
N ILE A 46 -17.84 -4.04 -6.73
CA ILE A 46 -19.02 -4.85 -6.98
C ILE A 46 -19.53 -5.37 -5.65
N PHE A 47 -20.78 -5.05 -5.33
CA PHE A 47 -21.48 -5.55 -4.15
C PHE A 47 -22.46 -6.64 -4.58
N LEU A 48 -22.41 -7.79 -3.93
CA LEU A 48 -23.27 -8.93 -4.17
C LEU A 48 -24.13 -9.20 -2.94
N THR A 49 -25.45 -9.10 -3.09
CA THR A 49 -26.42 -9.31 -1.99
C THR A 49 -27.15 -10.64 -2.15
N ASP A 50 -27.21 -11.40 -1.05
CA ASP A 50 -28.12 -12.53 -0.85
C ASP A 50 -29.35 -12.02 -0.07
N ILE A 51 -30.51 -11.99 -0.74
CA ILE A 51 -31.72 -11.37 -0.20
C ILE A 51 -32.33 -12.20 0.94
N ASP A 52 -32.42 -13.52 0.75
CA ASP A 52 -33.09 -14.41 1.69
C ASP A 52 -32.23 -14.63 2.93
N ASN A 53 -30.92 -14.79 2.76
CA ASN A 53 -29.97 -14.93 3.88
C ASN A 53 -29.57 -13.58 4.50
N LYS A 54 -29.93 -12.46 3.86
CA LYS A 54 -29.55 -11.09 4.27
C LYS A 54 -28.04 -10.93 4.41
N GLU A 55 -27.30 -11.52 3.48
CA GLU A 55 -25.84 -11.46 3.45
C GLU A 55 -25.35 -10.55 2.33
N LEU A 56 -24.22 -9.91 2.56
CA LEU A 56 -23.59 -9.00 1.61
C LEU A 56 -22.13 -9.37 1.43
N TYR A 57 -21.64 -9.22 0.21
CA TYR A 57 -20.26 -9.48 -0.19
C TYR A 57 -19.79 -8.34 -1.08
N PHE A 58 -18.49 -8.09 -1.11
CA PHE A 58 -17.93 -7.08 -1.99
C PHE A 58 -16.52 -7.43 -2.46
N LEU A 59 -16.11 -6.82 -3.56
CA LEU A 59 -14.73 -6.82 -4.04
C LEU A 59 -14.40 -5.50 -4.74
N SER A 60 -13.12 -5.14 -4.72
CA SER A 60 -12.57 -4.07 -5.56
C SER A 60 -12.35 -4.61 -6.97
N VAL A 61 -12.88 -3.91 -7.98
CA VAL A 61 -12.69 -4.29 -9.39
C VAL A 61 -11.22 -4.25 -9.77
N SER A 62 -10.52 -3.17 -9.42
CA SER A 62 -9.11 -2.99 -9.78
C SER A 62 -8.21 -3.98 -9.06
N SER A 63 -8.43 -4.25 -7.77
CA SER A 63 -7.70 -5.33 -7.05
C SER A 63 -7.91 -6.68 -7.73
N TYR A 64 -9.17 -7.01 -8.03
CA TYR A 64 -9.50 -8.29 -8.61
C TYR A 64 -8.90 -8.46 -10.02
N ILE A 65 -8.91 -7.40 -10.84
CA ILE A 65 -8.26 -7.39 -12.15
C ILE A 65 -6.75 -7.59 -12.02
N ARG A 66 -6.06 -6.89 -11.12
CA ARG A 66 -4.60 -7.04 -10.92
C ARG A 66 -4.22 -8.48 -10.51
N LYS A 67 -5.01 -9.11 -9.63
CA LYS A 67 -4.79 -10.50 -9.20
C LYS A 67 -5.07 -11.53 -10.30
N ASN A 68 -5.91 -11.19 -11.29
CA ASN A 68 -6.30 -12.07 -12.38
C ASN A 68 -5.93 -11.46 -13.74
N TYR A 69 -4.80 -10.74 -13.80
CA TYR A 69 -4.47 -9.89 -14.93
C TYR A 69 -4.21 -10.68 -16.21
N SER A 70 -3.65 -11.89 -16.10
CA SER A 70 -3.47 -12.79 -17.25
C SER A 70 -4.78 -13.13 -17.95
N GLU A 71 -5.88 -13.30 -17.21
CA GLU A 71 -7.21 -13.53 -17.77
C GLU A 71 -7.77 -12.24 -18.37
N PHE A 72 -7.59 -11.11 -17.68
CA PHE A 72 -8.02 -9.80 -18.15
C PHE A 72 -7.37 -9.44 -19.50
N LEU A 73 -6.08 -9.76 -19.69
CA LEU A 73 -5.35 -9.52 -20.94
C LEU A 73 -5.87 -10.31 -22.15
N LYS A 74 -6.64 -11.38 -21.96
CA LYS A 74 -7.24 -12.11 -23.09
C LYS A 74 -8.30 -11.28 -23.81
N GLN A 75 -8.84 -10.24 -23.17
CA GLN A 75 -9.82 -9.30 -23.71
C GLN A 75 -11.09 -9.98 -24.27
N GLN A 76 -11.61 -11.00 -23.58
CA GLN A 76 -12.81 -11.75 -23.97
C GLN A 76 -14.00 -11.43 -23.04
N THR A 77 -14.45 -12.39 -22.24
CA THR A 77 -15.31 -12.14 -21.08
C THR A 77 -14.47 -12.23 -19.82
N PHE A 78 -14.90 -11.56 -18.77
CA PHE A 78 -14.21 -11.57 -17.49
C PHE A 78 -15.17 -12.00 -16.37
N ASN A 79 -14.67 -12.79 -15.43
CA ASN A 79 -15.49 -13.38 -14.36
C ASN A 79 -15.03 -12.86 -13.01
N TYR A 80 -15.96 -12.34 -12.22
CA TYR A 80 -15.69 -11.87 -10.86
C TYR A 80 -16.13 -12.91 -9.83
N LYS A 81 -15.16 -13.49 -9.11
CA LYS A 81 -15.34 -14.56 -8.13
C LYS A 81 -15.46 -13.98 -6.72
N PHE A 82 -16.57 -14.26 -6.07
CA PHE A 82 -16.84 -13.97 -4.66
C PHE A 82 -16.65 -15.24 -3.85
N TYR A 83 -16.05 -15.10 -2.67
CA TYR A 83 -15.88 -16.19 -1.73
C TYR A 83 -16.77 -15.99 -0.50
N LYS A 84 -17.35 -17.07 0.00
CA LYS A 84 -18.29 -17.04 1.13
C LYS A 84 -17.64 -16.56 2.44
N ASN A 85 -16.33 -16.76 2.58
CA ASN A 85 -15.56 -16.26 3.71
C ASN A 85 -15.35 -14.73 3.68
N ASN A 86 -15.54 -14.07 2.52
CA ASN A 86 -15.42 -12.62 2.35
C ASN A 86 -16.75 -11.89 2.63
N ARG A 87 -17.59 -12.45 3.51
CA ARG A 87 -18.86 -11.85 3.90
C ARG A 87 -18.63 -10.49 4.56
N PHE A 88 -19.33 -9.48 4.07
CA PHE A 88 -19.42 -8.17 4.72
C PHE A 88 -20.14 -8.31 6.06
N LYS A 89 -19.40 -8.15 7.16
CA LYS A 89 -19.97 -8.04 8.51
C LYS A 89 -20.13 -6.56 8.85
N VAL A 90 -21.17 -6.15 9.56
CA VAL A 90 -21.48 -4.71 9.75
C VAL A 90 -20.28 -3.91 10.30
N ILE A 91 -19.64 -4.37 11.38
CA ILE A 91 -18.52 -3.63 11.99
C ILE A 91 -17.22 -3.86 11.20
N SER A 92 -16.79 -5.11 11.04
CA SER A 92 -15.50 -5.39 10.40
C SER A 92 -15.52 -5.12 8.90
N GLY A 93 -16.66 -5.31 8.22
CA GLY A 93 -16.83 -5.08 6.80
C GLY A 93 -16.76 -3.61 6.40
N ILE A 94 -17.27 -2.68 7.23
CA ILE A 94 -17.06 -1.24 7.00
C ILE A 94 -15.56 -0.91 7.05
N ASN A 95 -14.84 -1.44 8.05
CA ASN A 95 -13.41 -1.21 8.17
C ASN A 95 -12.64 -1.85 7.01
N THR A 96 -12.95 -3.10 6.65
CA THR A 96 -12.34 -3.77 5.49
C THR A 96 -12.62 -3.01 4.20
N PHE A 97 -13.84 -2.50 4.00
CA PHE A 97 -14.18 -1.69 2.83
C PHE A 97 -13.35 -0.40 2.78
N LYS A 98 -13.28 0.33 3.90
CA LYS A 98 -12.45 1.54 4.01
C LYS A 98 -10.97 1.25 3.75
N SER A 99 -10.42 0.20 4.34
CA SER A 99 -9.01 -0.18 4.10
C SER A 99 -8.74 -0.51 2.64
N ILE A 100 -9.63 -1.27 1.97
CA ILE A 100 -9.47 -1.57 0.54
C ILE A 100 -9.64 -0.30 -0.30
N TYR A 101 -10.59 0.57 0.05
CA TYR A 101 -10.77 1.88 -0.60
C TYR A 101 -9.49 2.72 -0.54
N GLU A 102 -8.91 2.87 0.66
CA GLU A 102 -7.65 3.58 0.86
C GLU A 102 -6.50 2.97 0.07
N MET A 103 -6.43 1.64 0.00
CA MET A 103 -5.41 0.97 -0.84
C MET A 103 -5.60 1.26 -2.32
N GLU A 104 -6.83 1.27 -2.84
CA GLU A 104 -7.08 1.55 -4.25
C GLU A 104 -6.79 3.01 -4.62
N ILE A 105 -7.22 3.97 -3.80
CA ILE A 105 -7.01 5.39 -4.09
C ILE A 105 -5.51 5.76 -4.00
N ASN A 106 -4.79 5.15 -3.06
CA ASN A 106 -3.35 5.37 -2.89
C ASN A 106 -2.49 4.48 -3.77
N ARG A 107 -3.08 3.60 -4.62
CA ARG A 107 -2.30 2.67 -5.45
C ARG A 107 -1.31 3.40 -6.38
N PRO A 108 -1.69 4.46 -7.12
CA PRO A 108 -0.73 5.18 -7.96
C PRO A 108 0.44 5.77 -7.17
N GLN A 109 0.16 6.33 -5.99
CA GLN A 109 1.21 6.83 -5.10
C GLN A 109 2.09 5.68 -4.61
N PHE A 110 1.51 4.54 -4.25
CA PHE A 110 2.29 3.36 -3.85
C PHE A 110 3.25 2.89 -4.93
N GLU A 111 2.84 2.86 -6.20
CA GLU A 111 3.77 2.44 -7.27
C GLU A 111 4.94 3.43 -7.43
N ASN A 112 4.69 4.74 -7.26
CA ASN A 112 5.73 5.75 -7.28
C ASN A 112 6.67 5.65 -6.07
N GLU A 113 6.13 5.51 -4.86
CA GLU A 113 6.90 5.40 -3.62
C GLU A 113 7.70 4.08 -3.57
N LEU A 114 7.15 3.00 -4.15
CA LEU A 114 7.88 1.75 -4.35
C LEU A 114 9.07 1.95 -5.29
N MET A 115 8.87 2.61 -6.44
CA MET A 115 9.97 2.90 -7.36
C MET A 115 11.04 3.79 -6.72
N PHE A 116 10.63 4.81 -5.97
CA PHE A 116 11.54 5.67 -5.22
C PHE A 116 12.35 4.87 -4.18
N PHE A 117 11.68 4.01 -3.42
CA PHE A 117 12.33 3.15 -2.42
C PHE A 117 13.37 2.23 -3.07
N LEU A 118 13.01 1.52 -4.13
CA LEU A 118 13.91 0.58 -4.80
C LEU A 118 15.13 1.27 -5.43
N SER A 119 14.92 2.44 -6.04
CA SER A 119 15.99 3.20 -6.70
C SER A 119 16.96 3.84 -5.70
N ASN A 120 16.49 4.15 -4.48
CA ASN A 120 17.30 4.78 -3.44
C ASN A 120 17.74 3.82 -2.33
N LEU A 121 17.36 2.54 -2.38
CA LEU A 121 17.60 1.60 -1.29
C LEU A 121 19.07 1.55 -0.85
N LYS A 122 20.00 1.47 -1.80
CA LYS A 122 21.43 1.47 -1.49
C LYS A 122 21.88 2.80 -0.88
N HIS A 123 21.38 3.92 -1.39
CA HIS A 123 21.67 5.23 -0.84
C HIS A 123 21.05 5.43 0.56
N PHE A 124 19.90 4.83 0.87
CA PHE A 124 19.34 4.84 2.22
C PHE A 124 20.24 4.05 3.18
N GLU A 125 20.70 2.87 2.76
CA GLU A 125 21.62 2.05 3.56
C GLU A 125 22.95 2.79 3.79
N ASP A 126 23.52 3.41 2.76
CA ASP A 126 24.78 4.17 2.85
C ASP A 126 24.62 5.40 3.76
N PHE A 127 23.54 6.17 3.61
CA PHE A 127 23.23 7.30 4.47
C PHE A 127 23.08 6.87 5.94
N GLN A 128 22.38 5.77 6.20
CA GLN A 128 22.22 5.25 7.56
C GLN A 128 23.57 4.83 8.18
N ILE A 129 24.45 4.17 7.40
CA ILE A 129 25.79 3.79 7.86
C ILE A 129 26.66 5.02 8.12
N GLU A 130 26.60 6.00 7.23
CA GLU A 130 27.40 7.22 7.31
C GLU A 130 27.09 8.06 8.54
N HIS A 131 25.81 8.14 8.92
CA HIS A 131 25.33 8.91 10.07
C HIS A 131 25.25 8.11 11.38
N ASP A 132 25.53 6.81 11.35
CA ASP A 132 25.54 5.97 12.56
C ASP A 132 26.84 6.19 13.36
N GLY A 133 26.69 6.70 14.59
CA GLY A 133 27.81 6.85 15.52
C GLY A 133 28.74 8.05 15.23
N ARG A 134 28.28 9.03 14.45
CA ARG A 134 28.93 10.36 14.33
C ARG A 134 28.92 11.09 15.68
N ASP A 135 29.71 12.17 15.77
CA ASP A 135 29.72 13.00 16.98
C ASP A 135 28.31 13.55 17.26
N PHE A 136 27.79 13.13 18.40
CA PHE A 136 26.46 13.41 18.93
C PHE A 136 26.06 14.90 18.87
N HIS A 137 27.00 15.82 19.01
CA HIS A 137 26.71 17.27 19.07
C HIS A 137 26.77 17.97 17.71
N LEU A 138 27.15 17.26 16.64
CA LEU A 138 27.12 17.81 15.29
C LEU A 138 25.68 17.95 14.81
N GLY A 139 25.40 19.09 14.19
CA GLY A 139 24.14 19.33 13.52
C GLY A 139 24.07 18.54 12.22
N VAL A 140 22.86 18.18 11.82
CA VAL A 140 22.62 17.64 10.47
C VAL A 140 22.56 18.83 9.51
N GLU A 141 23.41 18.80 8.49
CA GLU A 141 23.45 19.83 7.45
C GLU A 141 22.17 19.80 6.60
N ASP A 142 21.84 20.94 5.98
CA ASP A 142 20.55 21.13 5.28
C ASP A 142 20.30 20.08 4.18
N GLU A 143 21.35 19.68 3.47
CA GLU A 143 21.28 18.69 2.37
C GLU A 143 20.92 17.30 2.92
N ASP A 144 21.58 16.88 4.00
CA ASP A 144 21.31 15.62 4.69
C ASP A 144 19.94 15.63 5.36
N LEU A 145 19.51 16.78 5.89
CA LEU A 145 18.17 16.94 6.47
C LEU A 145 17.07 16.76 5.41
N ILE A 146 17.23 17.37 4.23
CA ILE A 146 16.28 17.21 3.11
C ILE A 146 16.21 15.74 2.69
N TYR A 147 17.36 15.07 2.60
CA TYR A 147 17.43 13.66 2.23
C TYR A 147 16.77 12.77 3.29
N PHE A 148 17.07 12.99 4.57
CA PHE A 148 16.47 12.26 5.69
C PHE A 148 14.95 12.41 5.70
N GLU A 149 14.42 13.61 5.47
CA GLU A 149 12.97 13.82 5.39
C GLU A 149 12.32 13.08 4.22
N ALA A 150 12.98 13.03 3.06
CA ALA A 150 12.49 12.29 1.91
C ALA A 150 12.46 10.79 2.19
N MET A 151 13.55 10.24 2.75
CA MET A 151 13.63 8.85 3.20
C MET A 151 12.53 8.55 4.23
N HIS A 152 12.40 9.37 5.27
CA HIS A 152 11.39 9.21 6.32
C HIS A 152 9.98 9.17 5.73
N ARG A 153 9.59 10.16 4.91
CA ARG A 153 8.26 10.19 4.28
C ARG A 153 7.98 8.94 3.46
N ASN A 154 8.96 8.46 2.70
CA ASN A 154 8.82 7.24 1.91
C ASN A 154 8.60 6.00 2.79
N TYR A 155 9.38 5.84 3.86
CA TYR A 155 9.20 4.75 4.83
C TYR A 155 7.83 4.79 5.50
N ILE A 156 7.40 5.97 5.96
CA ILE A 156 6.08 6.13 6.60
C ILE A 156 4.96 5.75 5.64
N PHE A 157 5.03 6.22 4.39
CA PHE A 157 4.02 5.89 3.39
C PHE A 157 3.97 4.38 3.16
N LEU A 158 5.13 3.74 2.91
CA LEU A 158 5.18 2.30 2.65
C LEU A 158 4.73 1.48 3.86
N CYS A 159 5.09 1.88 5.09
CA CYS A 159 4.64 1.20 6.29
C CYS A 159 3.11 1.26 6.43
N ASN A 160 2.52 2.44 6.24
CA ASN A 160 1.07 2.63 6.29
C ASN A 160 0.36 1.80 5.22
N TYR A 161 0.84 1.86 3.97
CA TYR A 161 0.24 1.14 2.85
C TYR A 161 0.33 -0.40 3.02
N LEU A 162 1.47 -0.89 3.53
CA LEU A 162 1.72 -2.32 3.73
C LEU A 162 1.23 -2.85 5.09
N ASN A 163 0.62 -1.99 5.90
CA ASN A 163 0.18 -2.28 7.27
C ASN A 163 1.31 -2.88 8.12
N ILE A 164 2.46 -2.19 8.11
CA ILE A 164 3.64 -2.45 8.93
C ILE A 164 3.60 -1.49 10.13
N GLU A 165 3.86 -2.00 11.33
CA GLU A 165 3.94 -1.17 12.52
C GLU A 165 5.22 -0.32 12.48
N ASN A 166 5.05 1.00 12.55
CA ASN A 166 6.17 1.94 12.57
C ASN A 166 6.26 2.64 13.92
N LEU A 167 7.41 2.49 14.59
CA LEU A 167 7.72 3.13 15.86
C LEU A 167 8.46 4.47 15.71
N ILE A 168 8.94 4.79 14.51
CA ILE A 168 9.70 6.02 14.25
C ILE A 168 8.75 7.22 14.34
N PRO A 169 9.04 8.22 15.19
CA PRO A 169 8.21 9.40 15.36
C PRO A 169 8.07 10.21 14.06
N SER A 170 7.06 11.08 14.01
CA SER A 170 6.93 12.04 12.91
C SER A 170 8.14 12.98 12.87
N ILE A 171 8.52 13.47 11.68
CA ILE A 171 9.59 14.50 11.54
C ILE A 171 9.35 15.69 12.47
N LYS A 172 8.10 16.13 12.60
CA LYS A 172 7.72 17.22 13.50
C LYS A 172 8.04 16.91 14.96
N ASP A 173 7.77 15.69 15.39
CA ASP A 173 8.08 15.24 16.75
C ASP A 173 9.58 15.07 16.97
N LEU A 174 10.31 14.52 15.99
CA LEU A 174 11.77 14.42 16.04
C LEU A 174 12.41 15.80 16.24
N LYS A 175 12.05 16.78 15.39
CA LYS A 175 12.54 18.16 15.50
C LYS A 175 12.18 18.80 16.84
N ARG A 176 10.97 18.53 17.35
CA ARG A 176 10.52 19.04 18.66
C ARG A 176 11.34 18.45 19.80
N ILE A 177 11.58 17.14 19.78
CA ILE A 177 12.39 16.43 20.79
C ILE A 177 13.83 16.95 20.75
N SER A 178 14.42 17.05 19.56
CA SER A 178 15.78 17.54 19.35
C SER A 178 15.98 18.96 19.92
N ARG A 179 15.11 19.91 19.54
CA ARG A 179 15.14 21.29 20.09
C ARG A 179 15.02 21.33 21.60
N SER A 180 14.27 20.41 22.20
CA SER A 180 14.13 20.31 23.65
C SER A 180 15.36 19.71 24.35
N LYS A 181 16.16 18.92 23.62
CA LYS A 181 17.37 18.25 24.13
C LYS A 181 18.58 19.18 24.06
N PHE A 182 18.80 19.84 22.92
CA PHE A 182 19.96 20.70 22.64
C PHE A 182 19.71 22.18 22.97
N LYS A 183 18.93 22.45 24.04
CA LYS A 183 18.48 23.79 24.46
C LYS A 183 19.63 24.81 24.39
N GLY A 184 19.48 25.82 23.52
CA GLY A 184 20.43 26.94 23.41
C GLY A 184 21.22 27.00 22.10
N ASN A 185 21.17 25.95 21.27
CA ASN A 185 21.82 25.95 19.97
C ASN A 185 20.74 25.85 18.87
N THR A 186 20.25 27.00 18.40
CA THR A 186 19.13 27.08 17.43
C THR A 186 19.55 26.98 15.98
N HIS A 187 20.82 26.65 15.72
CA HIS A 187 21.36 26.65 14.37
C HIS A 187 20.87 25.46 13.55
N TYR A 188 20.62 24.32 14.20
CA TYR A 188 20.23 23.07 13.54
C TYR A 188 18.84 22.59 13.99
N GLU A 189 18.12 21.93 13.08
CA GLU A 189 16.80 21.36 13.38
C GLU A 189 16.87 19.95 13.98
N LEU A 190 17.89 19.19 13.58
CA LEU A 190 18.25 17.87 14.07
C LEU A 190 19.76 17.80 14.26
N TYR A 191 20.18 16.89 15.13
CA TYR A 191 21.57 16.57 15.41
C TYR A 191 21.86 15.11 15.04
N GLU A 192 23.13 14.77 14.83
CA GLU A 192 23.56 13.40 14.47
C GLU A 192 23.10 12.35 15.51
N HIS A 193 22.97 12.76 16.78
CA HIS A 193 22.29 11.98 17.81
C HIS A 193 20.92 11.45 17.37
N ASP A 194 20.10 12.33 16.80
CA ASP A 194 18.71 12.02 16.48
C ASP A 194 18.64 11.02 15.33
N LEU A 195 19.57 11.10 14.37
CA LEU A 195 19.67 10.12 13.28
C LEU A 195 20.12 8.77 13.85
N THR A 196 21.22 8.75 14.61
CA THR A 196 21.78 7.54 15.23
C THR A 196 20.74 6.79 16.08
N GLU A 197 19.90 7.50 16.84
CA GLU A 197 18.85 6.88 17.69
C GLU A 197 17.87 6.02 16.88
N TRP A 198 17.57 6.40 15.64
CA TRP A 198 16.56 5.74 14.81
C TRP A 198 17.11 4.86 13.69
N VAL A 199 18.44 4.85 13.44
CA VAL A 199 19.08 4.01 12.40
C VAL A 199 18.64 2.55 12.51
N GLY A 200 18.75 1.94 13.69
CA GLY A 200 18.36 0.55 13.89
C GLY A 200 16.87 0.28 13.61
N SER A 201 16.00 1.25 13.87
CA SER A 201 14.57 1.15 13.54
C SER A 201 14.35 1.22 12.03
N PHE A 202 15.02 2.12 11.31
CA PHE A 202 14.96 2.17 9.85
C PHE A 202 15.47 0.88 9.20
N GLN A 203 16.57 0.31 9.71
CA GLN A 203 17.10 -0.96 9.22
C GLN A 203 16.08 -2.10 9.38
N ASN A 204 15.43 -2.20 10.54
CA ASN A 204 14.38 -3.20 10.79
C ASN A 204 13.19 -3.00 9.84
N LEU A 205 12.71 -1.76 9.68
CA LEU A 205 11.63 -1.46 8.73
C LEU A 205 12.01 -1.79 7.30
N THR A 206 13.28 -1.60 6.92
CA THR A 206 13.77 -1.96 5.58
C THR A 206 13.56 -3.46 5.31
N VAL A 207 13.89 -4.31 6.28
CA VAL A 207 13.70 -5.77 6.16
C VAL A 207 12.22 -6.12 6.05
N GLU A 208 11.37 -5.52 6.89
CA GLU A 208 9.93 -5.78 6.87
C GLU A 208 9.26 -5.30 5.57
N ILE A 209 9.62 -4.11 5.09
CA ILE A 209 9.15 -3.57 3.81
C ILE A 209 9.56 -4.50 2.67
N LYS A 210 10.84 -4.90 2.58
CA LYS A 210 11.33 -5.85 1.57
C LYS A 210 10.50 -7.14 1.58
N HIS A 211 10.21 -7.71 2.75
CA HIS A 211 9.41 -8.92 2.88
C HIS A 211 7.95 -8.73 2.40
N LYS A 212 7.28 -7.66 2.84
CA LYS A 212 5.90 -7.36 2.46
C LYS A 212 5.75 -7.04 0.98
N LEU A 213 6.71 -6.32 0.39
CA LEU A 213 6.73 -6.01 -1.03
C LEU A 213 6.81 -7.28 -1.90
N LYS A 214 7.64 -8.26 -1.53
CA LYS A 214 7.68 -9.55 -2.22
C LYS A 214 6.31 -10.24 -2.22
N ASN A 215 5.56 -10.17 -1.12
CA ASN A 215 4.22 -10.75 -1.04
C ASN A 215 3.23 -10.01 -1.96
N VAL A 216 3.19 -8.67 -1.92
CA VAL A 216 2.32 -7.86 -2.79
C VAL A 216 2.60 -8.12 -4.26
N VAL A 217 3.88 -8.12 -4.65
CA VAL A 217 4.28 -8.35 -6.03
C VAL A 217 3.96 -9.79 -6.48
N LYS A 218 4.08 -10.77 -5.59
CA LYS A 218 3.69 -12.16 -5.87
C LYS A 218 2.18 -12.32 -6.04
N GLU A 219 1.37 -11.65 -5.23
CA GLU A 219 -0.10 -11.66 -5.38
C GLU A 219 -0.55 -11.06 -6.72
N ASP A 220 0.13 -10.00 -7.16
CA ASP A 220 -0.14 -9.29 -8.42
C ASP A 220 0.83 -9.71 -9.55
N LEU A 221 1.40 -10.92 -9.50
CA LEU A 221 2.53 -11.32 -10.37
C LEU A 221 2.24 -11.11 -11.87
N SER A 222 1.06 -11.53 -12.32
CA SER A 222 0.66 -11.40 -13.73
C SER A 222 0.52 -9.94 -14.18
N TYR A 223 0.12 -9.05 -13.27
CA TYR A 223 0.07 -7.61 -13.52
C TYR A 223 1.48 -7.05 -13.69
N TRP A 224 2.38 -7.32 -12.74
CA TRP A 224 3.75 -6.78 -12.79
C TRP A 224 4.56 -7.29 -13.97
N LEU A 225 4.41 -8.57 -14.33
CA LEU A 225 5.03 -9.14 -15.55
C LEU A 225 4.61 -8.42 -16.83
N SER A 226 3.43 -7.81 -16.84
CA SER A 226 2.86 -7.19 -18.04
C SER A 226 3.06 -5.67 -18.06
N VAL A 227 3.10 -5.04 -16.88
CA VAL A 227 3.12 -3.57 -16.73
C VAL A 227 4.54 -3.05 -16.45
N ASN A 228 5.31 -3.71 -15.59
CA ASN A 228 6.64 -3.24 -15.20
C ASN A 228 7.53 -4.41 -14.74
N THR A 229 8.11 -5.10 -15.72
CA THR A 229 9.01 -6.25 -15.50
C THR A 229 10.29 -5.87 -14.75
N THR A 230 10.77 -4.64 -14.95
CA THR A 230 11.96 -4.13 -14.26
C THR A 230 11.69 -4.06 -12.75
N LEU A 231 10.60 -3.42 -12.32
CA LEU A 231 10.21 -3.34 -10.91
C LEU A 231 10.08 -4.73 -10.29
N LEU A 232 9.40 -5.65 -10.99
CA LEU A 232 9.27 -7.04 -10.55
C LEU A 232 10.64 -7.68 -10.28
N ASN A 233 11.58 -7.55 -11.22
CA ASN A 233 12.92 -8.11 -11.09
C ASN A 233 13.69 -7.49 -9.91
N TYR A 234 13.57 -6.18 -9.70
CA TYR A 234 14.17 -5.54 -8.52
C TYR A 234 13.61 -6.14 -7.23
N VAL A 235 12.28 -6.22 -7.09
CA VAL A 235 11.64 -6.73 -5.86
C VAL A 235 11.98 -8.19 -5.59
N LEU A 236 12.06 -9.04 -6.63
CA LEU A 236 12.41 -10.45 -6.47
C LEU A 236 13.87 -10.65 -6.00
N ASN A 237 14.77 -9.71 -6.35
CA ASN A 237 16.19 -9.76 -6.00
C ASN A 237 16.55 -8.99 -4.71
N LEU A 238 15.56 -8.42 -4.01
CA LEU A 238 15.76 -7.76 -2.69
C LEU A 238 16.24 -8.70 -1.59
#